data_AF-A0AAP8LAB5-F1
#
_entry.id   AF-A0AAP8LAB5-F1
#
_cell.length_a   1.000
_cell.length_b   1.000
_cell.length_c   1.000
_cell.angle_alpha   90.00
_cell.angle_beta   90.00
_cell.angle_gamma   90.00
#
_symmetry.space_group_name_H-M   'P 1'
#
loop_
_entity.id
_entity.type
_entity.pdbx_description
1 polymer ?
#
loop_
_entity_poly.entity_id
_entity_poly.type
_entity_poly.pdbx_seq_one_letter_code
_entity_poly.pdbx_strand_id
1 'polypeptide(L)'
;KDIEGTAYTLIAYSKALRCKVRLVIWQMPNGKKKLFFSTDPSLSGEEVLIYYRTRCQFEFCFLDAKGYTGLMDCQARDKWKLDFAFNASFTSLNVAKVTMKEMGMEYSMSSFKSLMTNI
;
A
#
# COMPACT_ATOMS: atom_id res chain seq x y z
N LYS A 1 -3.63 -16.48 0.39
CA LYS A 1 -4.45 -16.67 1.62
C LYS A 1 -5.82 -16.07 1.35
N ASP A 2 -6.81 -16.94 1.25
CA ASP A 2 -8.20 -16.59 0.99
C ASP A 2 -8.74 -15.62 2.05
N ILE A 3 -9.67 -14.77 1.64
CA ILE A 3 -10.27 -13.76 2.51
C ILE A 3 -11.46 -14.43 3.20
N GLU A 4 -11.24 -14.94 4.41
CA GLU A 4 -12.30 -15.61 5.19
C GLU A 4 -13.48 -14.67 5.49
N GLY A 5 -14.70 -15.18 5.33
CA GLY A 5 -15.93 -14.47 5.62
C GLY A 5 -16.88 -14.40 4.42
N THR A 6 -17.98 -13.70 4.59
CA THR A 6 -19.02 -13.56 3.56
C THR A 6 -19.08 -12.12 3.06
N ALA A 7 -19.03 -11.94 1.75
CA ALA A 7 -19.13 -10.64 1.10
C ALA A 7 -20.52 -10.44 0.48
N TYR A 8 -21.22 -9.39 0.90
CA TYR A 8 -22.47 -8.95 0.29
C TYR A 8 -22.19 -7.77 -0.62
N THR A 9 -22.75 -7.76 -1.82
CA THR A 9 -22.48 -6.69 -2.80
C THR A 9 -23.76 -6.01 -3.28
N LEU A 10 -23.63 -4.73 -3.60
CA LEU A 10 -24.71 -3.89 -4.14
C LEU A 10 -24.09 -2.89 -5.11
N ILE A 11 -24.81 -2.51 -6.17
CA ILE A 11 -24.49 -1.33 -6.96
C ILE A 11 -25.47 -0.23 -6.57
N ALA A 12 -24.94 0.92 -6.14
CA ALA A 12 -25.73 2.06 -5.72
C ALA A 12 -25.19 3.35 -6.34
N TYR A 13 -26.02 4.38 -6.46
CA TYR A 13 -25.57 5.70 -6.90
C TYR A 13 -25.04 6.52 -5.71
N SER A 14 -23.81 7.00 -5.80
CA SER A 14 -23.21 7.90 -4.81
C SER A 14 -23.49 9.35 -5.18
N LYS A 15 -24.27 10.06 -4.37
CA LYS A 15 -24.55 11.50 -4.57
C LYS A 15 -23.28 12.36 -4.47
N ALA A 16 -22.35 11.99 -3.58
CA ALA A 16 -21.10 12.72 -3.38
C ALA A 16 -20.16 12.60 -4.59
N LEU A 17 -20.03 11.39 -5.16
CA LEU A 17 -19.16 11.13 -6.31
C LEU A 17 -19.87 11.31 -7.66
N ARG A 18 -21.20 11.49 -7.64
CA ARG A 18 -22.07 11.64 -8.81
C ARG A 18 -21.99 10.46 -9.80
N CYS A 19 -21.68 9.26 -9.31
CA CYS A 19 -21.52 8.06 -10.13
C CYS A 19 -22.09 6.80 -9.43
N LYS A 20 -22.26 5.72 -10.20
CA LYS A 20 -22.56 4.39 -9.64
C LYS A 20 -21.30 3.83 -8.99
N VAL A 21 -21.46 3.25 -7.82
CA VAL A 21 -20.38 2.60 -7.06
C VAL A 21 -20.78 1.17 -6.72
N ARG A 22 -19.81 0.26 -6.72
CA ARG A 22 -19.92 -1.06 -6.10
C ARG A 22 -19.71 -0.88 -4.61
N LEU A 23 -20.68 -1.31 -3.79
CA LEU A 23 -20.56 -1.44 -2.34
C LEU A 23 -20.31 -2.90 -1.99
N VAL A 24 -19.42 -3.14 -1.03
CA VAL A 24 -19.09 -4.47 -0.53
C VAL A 24 -19.10 -4.45 1.00
N ILE A 25 -20.02 -5.20 1.60
CA ILE A 25 -20.06 -5.43 3.05
C ILE A 25 -19.40 -6.77 3.30
N TRP A 26 -18.23 -6.75 3.93
CA TRP A 26 -17.52 -7.96 4.34
C TRP A 26 -17.84 -8.27 5.79
N GLN A 27 -18.49 -9.42 6.01
CA GLN A 27 -18.76 -9.99 7.31
C GLN A 27 -17.70 -11.05 7.63
N MET A 28 -16.84 -10.74 8.61
CA MET A 28 -15.77 -11.61 9.06
C MET A 28 -16.30 -12.74 9.97
N PRO A 29 -15.55 -13.84 10.14
CA PRO A 29 -15.93 -14.93 11.03
C PRO A 29 -16.16 -14.51 12.49
N ASN A 30 -15.46 -13.47 12.95
CA ASN A 30 -15.63 -12.90 14.29
C ASN A 30 -16.87 -11.99 14.44
N GLY A 31 -17.75 -11.94 13.43
CA GLY A 31 -18.96 -11.12 13.41
C GLY A 31 -18.73 -9.64 13.08
N LYS A 32 -17.48 -9.17 12.99
CA LYS A 32 -17.18 -7.79 12.59
C LYS A 32 -17.55 -7.57 11.13
N LYS A 33 -18.12 -6.40 10.85
CA LYS A 33 -18.51 -5.99 9.50
C LYS A 33 -17.66 -4.79 9.06
N LYS A 34 -17.20 -4.81 7.82
CA LYS A 34 -16.51 -3.67 7.18
C LYS A 34 -17.19 -3.34 5.87
N LEU A 35 -17.29 -2.05 5.56
CA LEU A 35 -17.81 -1.54 4.30
C LEU A 35 -16.64 -1.07 3.43
N PHE A 36 -16.66 -1.52 2.17
CA PHE A 36 -15.74 -1.09 1.11
C PHE A 36 -16.55 -0.62 -0.08
N PHE A 37 -15.92 0.18 -0.95
CA PHE A 37 -16.56 0.61 -2.19
C PHE A 37 -15.58 0.78 -3.34
N SER A 38 -16.05 0.64 -4.58
CA SER A 38 -15.29 0.99 -5.79
C SER A 38 -16.15 1.86 -6.69
N THR A 39 -15.52 2.83 -7.36
CA THR A 39 -16.14 3.61 -8.44
C THR A 39 -16.28 2.81 -9.74
N ASP A 40 -15.60 1.67 -9.83
CA ASP A 40 -15.77 0.72 -10.92
C ASP A 40 -16.83 -0.33 -10.52
N PRO A 41 -18.05 -0.26 -11.10
CA PRO A 41 -19.11 -1.22 -10.81
C PRO A 41 -18.88 -2.59 -11.46
N SER A 42 -17.94 -2.71 -12.41
CA SER A 42 -17.65 -3.98 -13.08
C SER A 42 -16.92 -4.98 -12.18
N LEU A 43 -16.20 -4.48 -11.16
CA LEU A 43 -15.49 -5.31 -10.20
C LEU A 43 -16.44 -6.19 -9.38
N SER A 44 -16.00 -7.42 -9.17
CA SER A 44 -16.59 -8.35 -8.21
C SER A 44 -16.33 -7.90 -6.77
N GLY A 45 -17.12 -8.42 -5.83
CA GLY A 45 -16.91 -8.15 -4.41
C GLY A 45 -15.54 -8.59 -3.92
N GLU A 46 -15.03 -9.70 -4.44
CA GLU A 46 -13.73 -10.25 -4.09
C GLU A 46 -12.58 -9.35 -4.56
N GLU A 47 -12.61 -8.90 -5.81
CA GLU A 47 -11.59 -7.98 -6.36
C GLU A 47 -11.52 -6.69 -5.54
N VAL A 48 -12.67 -6.13 -5.16
CA VAL A 48 -12.71 -4.95 -4.28
C VAL A 48 -11.99 -5.25 -2.96
N LEU A 49 -12.26 -6.40 -2.32
CA LEU A 49 -11.59 -6.76 -1.07
C LEU A 49 -10.08 -6.97 -1.24
N ILE A 50 -9.66 -7.61 -2.32
CA ILE A 50 -8.24 -7.81 -2.65
C ILE A 50 -7.55 -6.45 -2.83
N TYR A 51 -8.14 -5.53 -3.60
CA TYR A 51 -7.57 -4.19 -3.82
C TYR A 51 -7.47 -3.37 -2.53
N TYR A 52 -8.49 -3.44 -1.66
CA TYR A 52 -8.39 -2.78 -0.36
C TYR A 52 -7.34 -3.41 0.55
N ARG A 53 -7.07 -4.71 0.43
CA ARG A 53 -6.00 -5.39 1.17
C ARG A 53 -4.62 -4.98 0.66
N THR A 54 -4.43 -4.86 -0.66
CA THR A 54 -3.16 -4.40 -1.24
C THR A 54 -2.92 -2.92 -1.02
N ARG A 55 -3.95 -2.11 -0.74
CA ARG A 55 -3.82 -0.68 -0.42
C ARG A 55 -2.80 -0.40 0.69
N CYS A 56 -2.71 -1.28 1.70
CA CYS A 56 -1.73 -1.13 2.78
C CYS A 56 -0.27 -1.22 2.29
N GLN A 57 0.00 -1.88 1.17
CA GLN A 57 1.35 -1.93 0.58
C GLN A 57 1.86 -0.56 0.15
N PHE A 58 0.97 0.32 -0.30
CA PHE A 58 1.35 1.68 -0.67
C PHE A 58 1.80 2.48 0.56
N GLU A 59 1.07 2.37 1.67
CA GLU A 59 1.41 3.04 2.93
C GLU A 59 2.79 2.57 3.46
N PHE A 60 3.09 1.27 3.35
CA PHE A 60 4.41 0.74 3.73
C PHE A 60 5.56 1.36 2.94
N CYS A 61 5.41 1.64 1.63
CA CYS A 61 6.45 2.30 0.85
C CYS A 61 6.85 3.67 1.41
N PHE A 62 5.88 4.48 1.87
CA PHE A 62 6.19 5.80 2.45
C PHE A 62 6.78 5.67 3.85
N LEU A 63 6.26 4.75 4.68
CA LEU A 63 6.81 4.52 6.02
C LEU A 63 8.26 4.05 5.94
N ASP A 64 8.57 3.10 5.06
CA ASP A 64 9.92 2.61 4.85
C ASP A 64 10.84 3.71 4.29
N ALA A 65 10.38 4.47 3.29
CA ALA A 65 11.19 5.54 2.72
C ALA A 65 11.52 6.63 3.76
N LYS A 66 10.56 6.97 4.63
CA LYS A 66 10.77 7.90 5.75
C LYS A 66 11.75 7.36 6.78
N GLY A 67 11.62 6.08 7.14
CA GLY A 67 12.42 5.48 8.22
C GLY A 67 13.84 5.08 7.81
N TYR A 68 14.05 4.72 6.55
CA TYR A 68 15.28 4.05 6.12
C TYR A 68 16.02 4.71 4.96
N THR A 69 15.34 5.49 4.10
CA THR A 69 15.96 6.08 2.90
C THR A 69 15.87 7.60 2.85
N GLY A 70 15.61 8.24 3.99
CA GLY A 70 15.75 9.68 4.17
C GLY A 70 14.73 10.55 3.42
N LEU A 71 13.51 10.04 3.18
CA LEU A 71 12.47 10.78 2.44
C LEU A 71 12.17 12.17 3.04
N MET A 72 12.36 12.35 4.35
CA MET A 72 12.07 13.58 5.09
C MET A 72 13.33 14.32 5.55
N ASP A 73 14.52 13.86 5.18
CA ASP A 73 15.78 14.41 5.70
C ASP A 73 16.23 15.66 4.93
N CYS A 74 15.76 15.83 3.69
CA CYS A 74 16.11 16.98 2.86
C CYS A 74 15.40 18.25 3.36
N GLN A 75 16.18 19.26 3.77
CA GLN A 75 15.69 20.58 4.19
C GLN A 75 15.91 21.68 3.14
N ALA A 76 16.16 21.30 1.89
CA ALA A 76 16.33 22.26 0.81
C ALA A 76 15.04 23.07 0.56
N ARG A 77 15.19 24.34 0.20
CA ARG A 77 14.06 25.21 -0.19
C ARG A 77 13.85 25.29 -1.70
N ASP A 78 14.79 24.74 -2.47
CA ASP A 78 14.73 24.70 -3.92
C ASP A 78 13.94 23.47 -4.38
N LYS A 79 13.01 23.68 -5.33
CA LYS A 79 12.12 22.64 -5.83
C LYS A 79 12.88 21.49 -6.48
N TRP A 80 13.88 21.78 -7.31
CA TRP A 80 14.62 20.74 -8.02
C TRP A 80 15.45 19.86 -7.08
N LYS A 81 16.02 20.48 -6.03
CA LYS A 81 16.72 19.75 -4.97
C LYS A 81 15.80 18.81 -4.19
N LEU A 82 14.57 19.26 -3.90
CA LEU A 82 13.55 18.42 -3.26
C LEU A 82 13.11 17.27 -4.16
N ASP A 83 12.80 17.56 -5.43
CA ASP A 83 12.40 16.54 -6.41
C ASP A 83 13.49 15.47 -6.58
N PHE A 84 14.76 15.87 -6.65
CA PHE A 84 15.89 14.95 -6.67
C PHE A 84 15.96 14.09 -5.40
N ALA A 85 15.85 14.70 -4.21
CA ALA A 85 15.93 13.99 -2.94
C ALA A 85 14.81 12.95 -2.77
N PHE A 86 13.57 13.29 -3.15
CA PHE A 86 12.45 12.35 -3.11
C PHE A 86 12.65 11.18 -4.06
N ASN A 87 13.07 11.45 -5.31
CA ASN A 87 13.34 10.40 -6.29
C ASN A 87 14.49 9.49 -5.86
N ALA A 88 15.58 10.06 -5.32
CA ALA A 88 16.69 9.29 -4.78
C ALA A 88 16.23 8.38 -3.63
N SER A 89 15.44 8.91 -2.69
CA SER A 89 14.90 8.16 -1.55
C SER A 89 14.06 6.94 -1.98
N PHE A 90 13.14 7.10 -2.93
CA PHE A 90 12.35 5.98 -3.45
C PHE A 90 13.17 5.03 -4.34
N THR A 91 14.16 5.54 -5.07
CA THR A 91 15.07 4.71 -5.86
C THR A 91 15.88 3.80 -4.95
N SER A 92 16.45 4.32 -3.85
CA SER A 92 17.15 3.53 -2.85
C SER A 92 16.25 2.45 -2.23
N LEU A 93 14.98 2.76 -1.96
CA LEU A 93 14.02 1.78 -1.46
C LEU A 93 13.77 0.66 -2.47
N ASN A 94 13.62 0.99 -3.75
CA ASN A 94 13.42 0.01 -4.81
C ASN A 94 14.66 -0.88 -4.99
N VAL A 95 15.86 -0.29 -4.96
CA VAL A 95 17.12 -1.06 -4.99
C VAL A 95 17.18 -2.04 -3.82
N ALA A 96 16.92 -1.57 -2.59
CA ALA A 96 16.89 -2.45 -1.41
C ALA A 96 15.89 -3.61 -1.56
N LYS A 97 14.70 -3.34 -2.09
CA LYS A 97 13.67 -4.36 -2.36
C LYS A 97 14.13 -5.40 -3.38
N VAL A 98 14.77 -4.97 -4.47
CA VAL A 98 15.32 -5.89 -5.47
C VAL A 98 16.45 -6.72 -4.87
N THR A 99 17.37 -6.10 -4.14
CA THR A 99 18.48 -6.82 -3.49
C THR A 99 17.98 -7.85 -2.49
N MET A 100 16.99 -7.52 -1.63
CA MET A 100 16.38 -8.49 -0.73
C MET A 100 15.77 -9.67 -1.48
N LYS A 101 15.08 -9.41 -2.59
CA LYS A 101 14.49 -10.45 -3.43
C LYS A 101 15.55 -11.37 -4.06
N GLU A 102 16.63 -10.80 -4.57
CA GLU A 102 17.75 -11.55 -5.16
C GLU A 102 18.51 -12.39 -4.13
N MET A 103 18.60 -11.90 -2.89
CA MET A 103 19.19 -12.63 -1.76
C MET A 103 18.24 -13.66 -1.13
N GLY A 104 16.99 -13.77 -1.61
CA GLY A 104 15.98 -14.66 -1.03
C GLY A 104 15.56 -14.27 0.40
N MET A 105 15.72 -13.00 0.77
CA MET A 105 15.39 -12.48 2.09
C MET A 105 13.90 -12.17 2.24
N GLU A 106 13.40 -12.24 3.46
CA GLU A 106 12.08 -11.70 3.80
C GLU A 106 12.08 -10.17 3.62
N TYR A 107 10.97 -9.62 3.12
CA TYR A 107 10.80 -8.19 2.93
C TYR A 107 10.71 -7.45 4.27
N SER A 108 11.87 -7.02 4.79
CA SER A 108 12.00 -6.22 6.01
C SER A 108 13.16 -5.23 5.88
N MET A 109 12.83 -3.93 5.81
CA MET A 109 13.85 -2.87 5.72
C MET A 109 14.73 -2.76 6.97
N SER A 110 14.19 -3.06 8.16
CA SER A 110 14.99 -3.10 9.39
C SER A 110 16.02 -4.21 9.36
N SER A 111 15.61 -5.41 8.95
CA SER A 111 16.51 -6.57 8.83
C SER A 111 17.58 -6.32 7.77
N PHE A 112 17.19 -5.76 6.62
CA PHE A 112 18.12 -5.41 5.54
C PHE A 112 19.13 -4.36 5.98
N LYS A 113 18.69 -3.30 6.69
CA LYS A 113 19.60 -2.30 7.27
C LYS A 113 20.60 -2.95 8.23
N SER A 114 20.13 -3.78 9.16
CA SER A 114 21.00 -4.47 10.12
C SER A 114 22.04 -5.34 9.41
N LEU A 115 21.67 -6.06 8.36
CA LEU A 115 22.62 -6.83 7.54
C LEU A 115 23.68 -5.91 6.93
N MET A 116 23.27 -4.81 6.29
CA MET A 116 24.19 -3.87 5.62
C MET A 116 25.13 -3.15 6.60
N THR A 117 24.71 -2.90 7.83
CA THR A 117 25.54 -2.24 8.86
C THR A 117 26.44 -3.19 9.64
N ASN A 118 26.22 -4.50 9.53
CA ASN A 118 26.99 -5.54 10.23
C ASN A 118 27.98 -6.29 9.31
N ILE A 119 28.10 -5.86 8.05
CA ILE A 119 29.19 -6.24 7.14
C ILE A 119 30.40 -5.34 7.44
#